data_AF-A0AAU6UB73-F1
#
_entry.id   AF-A0AAU6UB73-F1
#
_cell.length_a   1.000
_cell.length_b   1.000
_cell.length_c   1.000
_cell.angle_alpha   90.00
_cell.angle_beta   90.00
_cell.angle_gamma   90.00
#
_symmetry.space_group_name_H-M   'P 1'
#
loop_
_entity.id
_entity.type
_entity.pdbx_description
1 polymer ?
#
loop_
_entity_poly.entity_id
_entity_poly.type
_entity_poly.pdbx_seq_one_letter_code
_entity_poly.pdbx_strand_id
1 'polypeptide(L)'
;MKEKFKRPALFIKSRTDALRIFGAVFFVLTLIAAMFWLSGKDAEPIAFTLSLISSIFFGLPYAAEALYPNRKAVRDMSHDEIINFMVTTNPNSDWSGVSKNWSSERFLKEDPRLRMLMRYDEDGVQTDNFVDPWANKWLHPKATGYWCDIYYDRNLIERVILVSVDDGACYLPTPVFESNIVKELNYFCASSFDNLNNLDRYFSEAGFIRESV
;
A
#
# COMPACT_ATOMS: atom_id res chain seq x y z
N MET A 1 -4.41 24.09 -14.71
CA MET A 1 -4.55 24.60 -13.32
C MET A 1 -3.65 23.84 -12.33
N LYS A 2 -3.63 22.50 -12.34
CA LYS A 2 -2.77 21.64 -11.49
C LYS A 2 -1.26 21.97 -11.55
N GLU A 3 -0.71 22.25 -12.74
CA GLU A 3 0.72 22.58 -12.91
C GLU A 3 1.17 23.86 -12.16
N LYS A 4 0.32 24.89 -12.03
CA LYS A 4 0.68 26.15 -11.37
C LYS A 4 0.87 26.00 -9.86
N PHE A 5 0.20 25.03 -9.24
CA PHE A 5 0.25 24.79 -7.78
C PHE A 5 1.23 23.69 -7.38
N LYS A 6 1.81 22.96 -8.34
CA LYS A 6 2.75 21.87 -8.11
C LYS A 6 4.00 22.31 -7.35
N ARG A 7 4.71 23.33 -7.87
CA ARG A 7 5.93 23.88 -7.22
C ARG A 7 5.69 24.36 -5.78
N PRO A 8 4.67 25.21 -5.51
CA PRO A 8 4.42 25.65 -4.14
C PRO A 8 3.94 24.53 -3.21
N ALA A 9 3.12 23.58 -3.69
CA ALA A 9 2.71 22.43 -2.88
C ALA A 9 3.91 21.54 -2.48
N LEU A 10 4.81 21.25 -3.42
CA LEU A 10 6.03 20.49 -3.14
C LEU A 10 6.98 21.23 -2.18
N PHE A 11 7.08 22.56 -2.32
CA PHE A 11 7.88 23.40 -1.41
C PHE A 11 7.35 23.42 0.03
N ILE A 12 6.02 23.43 0.18
CA ILE A 12 5.33 23.32 1.49
C ILE A 12 5.60 21.94 2.10
N LYS A 13 5.40 20.89 1.29
CA LYS A 13 5.60 19.49 1.71
C LYS A 13 7.01 19.21 2.21
N SER A 14 8.03 19.76 1.55
CA SER A 14 9.43 19.59 1.94
C SER A 14 9.80 20.31 3.25
N ARG A 15 8.90 21.12 3.82
CA ARG A 15 9.12 21.89 5.05
C ARG A 15 8.00 21.74 6.07
N THR A 16 7.27 20.63 6.02
CA THR A 16 6.10 20.38 6.89
C THR A 16 6.43 20.61 8.37
N ASP A 17 7.58 20.13 8.85
CA ASP A 17 7.97 20.29 10.26
C ASP A 17 8.26 21.75 10.62
N ALA A 18 8.96 22.49 9.76
CA ALA A 18 9.23 23.91 9.97
C ALA A 18 7.92 24.72 10.04
N LEU A 19 6.95 24.44 9.15
CA LEU A 19 5.64 25.09 9.15
C LEU A 19 4.86 24.78 10.43
N ARG A 20 4.88 23.52 10.91
CA ARG A 20 4.27 23.14 12.19
C ARG A 20 4.91 23.86 13.38
N ILE A 21 6.24 24.00 13.37
CA ILE A 21 6.97 24.76 14.41
C ILE A 21 6.54 26.22 14.40
N PHE A 22 6.48 26.88 13.24
CA PHE A 22 5.97 28.25 13.15
C PHE A 22 4.52 28.35 13.64
N GLY A 23 3.64 27.43 13.21
CA GLY A 23 2.27 27.34 13.69
C GLY A 23 2.17 27.24 15.21
N ALA A 24 3.03 26.42 15.83
CA ALA A 24 3.10 26.26 17.28
C ALA A 24 3.60 27.53 18.00
N VAL A 25 4.60 28.24 17.45
CA VAL A 25 5.05 29.52 18.01
C VAL A 25 3.92 30.54 18.02
N PHE A 26 3.22 30.72 16.90
CA PHE A 26 2.08 31.64 16.82
C PHE A 26 0.91 31.20 17.70
N PHE A 27 0.70 29.89 17.87
CA PHE A 27 -0.29 29.36 18.79
C PHE A 27 0.03 29.73 20.25
N VAL A 28 1.28 29.56 20.68
CA VAL A 28 1.71 29.96 22.03
C VAL A 28 1.54 31.47 22.24
N LEU A 29 1.93 32.30 21.25
CA LEU A 29 1.72 33.75 21.31
C LEU A 29 0.22 34.10 21.40
N THR A 30 -0.63 33.38 20.69
CA THR A 30 -2.09 33.52 20.76
C THR A 30 -2.59 33.26 22.17
N LEU A 31 -2.13 32.18 22.83
CA LEU A 31 -2.51 31.87 24.21
C LEU A 31 -2.09 32.98 25.18
N ILE A 32 -0.88 33.52 25.00
CA ILE A 32 -0.39 34.66 25.80
C ILE A 32 -1.30 35.89 25.60
N ALA A 33 -1.61 36.25 24.35
CA ALA A 33 -2.49 37.37 24.03
C ALA A 33 -3.92 37.17 24.60
N ALA A 34 -4.43 35.94 24.52
CA ALA A 34 -5.74 35.57 25.08
C ALA A 34 -5.77 35.75 26.60
N MET A 35 -4.68 35.44 27.33
CA MET A 35 -4.60 35.70 28.77
C MET A 35 -4.70 37.20 29.11
N PHE A 36 -4.05 38.07 28.31
CA PHE A 36 -4.21 39.51 28.48
C PHE A 36 -5.63 39.98 28.19
N TRP A 37 -6.26 39.42 27.16
CA TRP A 37 -7.65 39.70 26.83
C TRP A 37 -8.61 39.30 27.96
N LEU A 38 -8.46 38.08 28.48
CA LEU A 38 -9.24 37.58 29.63
C LEU A 38 -9.01 38.39 30.91
N SER A 39 -7.87 39.08 31.04
CA SER A 39 -7.58 39.99 32.15
C SER A 39 -8.18 41.39 31.98
N GLY A 40 -9.05 41.59 30.98
CA GLY A 40 -9.74 42.86 30.71
C GLY A 40 -8.93 43.86 29.88
N LYS A 41 -7.80 43.45 29.27
CA LYS A 41 -7.06 44.31 28.33
C LYS A 41 -7.60 44.16 26.91
N ASP A 42 -7.50 45.22 26.13
CA ASP A 42 -7.88 45.20 24.70
C ASP A 42 -6.80 44.51 23.85
N ALA A 43 -6.77 43.18 23.88
CA ALA A 43 -5.84 42.33 23.14
C ALA A 43 -6.53 41.36 22.17
N GLU A 44 -7.86 41.48 22.02
CA GLU A 44 -8.68 40.62 21.14
C GLU A 44 -8.19 40.63 19.67
N PRO A 45 -7.92 41.80 19.03
CA PRO A 45 -7.48 41.81 17.64
C PRO A 45 -6.13 41.11 17.44
N ILE A 46 -5.25 41.20 18.45
CA ILE A 46 -3.92 40.58 18.45
C ILE A 46 -4.07 39.07 18.58
N ALA A 47 -4.87 38.59 19.55
CA ALA A 47 -5.13 37.17 19.73
C ALA A 47 -5.77 36.56 18.47
N PHE A 48 -6.74 37.23 17.86
CA PHE A 48 -7.35 36.77 16.61
C PHE A 48 -6.34 36.70 15.45
N THR A 49 -5.49 37.72 15.28
CA THR A 49 -4.52 37.75 14.19
C THR A 49 -3.49 36.63 14.33
N LEU A 50 -2.97 36.43 15.55
CA LEU A 50 -2.01 35.37 15.84
C LEU A 50 -2.63 33.98 15.64
N SER A 51 -3.91 33.80 16.00
CA SER A 51 -4.61 32.52 15.82
C SER A 51 -4.85 32.21 14.34
N LEU A 52 -5.14 33.23 13.53
CA LEU A 52 -5.29 33.09 12.08
C LEU A 52 -3.96 32.68 11.43
N ILE A 53 -2.87 33.35 11.80
CA ILE A 53 -1.52 33.01 11.30
C ILE A 53 -1.14 31.58 11.68
N SER A 54 -1.38 31.19 12.94
CA SER A 54 -1.17 29.82 13.41
C SER A 54 -1.97 28.80 12.60
N SER A 55 -3.25 29.08 12.38
CA SER A 55 -4.15 28.22 11.60
C SER A 55 -3.70 28.06 10.15
N ILE A 56 -3.17 29.11 9.52
CA ILE A 56 -2.60 29.04 8.17
C ILE A 56 -1.40 28.08 8.16
N PHE A 57 -0.46 28.22 9.09
CA PHE A 57 0.72 27.37 9.14
C PHE A 57 0.39 25.89 9.39
N PHE A 58 -0.61 25.60 10.23
CA PHE A 58 -1.09 24.23 10.43
C PHE A 58 -1.90 23.70 9.24
N GLY A 59 -2.67 24.56 8.56
CA GLY A 59 -3.50 24.18 7.43
C GLY A 59 -2.74 23.99 6.12
N LEU A 60 -1.62 24.68 5.92
CA LEU A 60 -0.85 24.66 4.66
C LEU A 60 -0.38 23.24 4.26
N PRO A 61 0.20 22.41 5.15
CA PRO A 61 0.56 21.03 4.80
C PRO A 61 -0.63 20.20 4.33
N TYR A 62 -1.77 20.33 5.01
CA TYR A 62 -3.00 19.62 4.63
C TYR A 62 -3.53 20.08 3.27
N ALA A 63 -3.57 21.40 3.04
CA ALA A 63 -3.95 21.97 1.75
C ALA A 63 -2.99 21.53 0.62
N ALA A 64 -1.69 21.46 0.89
CA ALA A 64 -0.70 20.99 -0.08
C ALA A 64 -0.88 19.50 -0.42
N GLU A 65 -1.22 18.66 0.57
CA GLU A 65 -1.55 17.24 0.34
C GLU A 65 -2.83 17.09 -0.50
N ALA A 66 -3.87 17.87 -0.21
CA ALA A 66 -5.12 17.83 -0.97
C ALA A 66 -4.97 18.33 -2.42
N LEU A 67 -4.17 19.38 -2.62
CA LEU A 67 -3.96 19.98 -3.95
C LEU A 67 -2.99 19.18 -4.82
N TYR A 68 -1.98 18.55 -4.22
CA TYR A 68 -0.97 17.77 -4.93
C TYR A 68 -0.54 16.57 -4.07
N PRO A 69 -1.33 15.48 -4.02
CA PRO A 69 -1.03 14.33 -3.17
C PRO A 69 0.31 13.69 -3.55
N ASN A 70 1.03 13.13 -2.57
CA ASN A 70 2.39 12.56 -2.77
C ASN A 70 2.39 11.42 -3.79
N ARG A 71 1.23 10.80 -3.98
CA ARG A 71 0.95 9.81 -5.01
C ARG A 71 -0.43 10.10 -5.59
N LYS A 72 -0.66 9.69 -6.84
CA LYS A 72 -2.02 9.70 -7.40
C LYS A 72 -2.93 8.83 -6.52
N ALA A 73 -4.20 9.19 -6.39
CA ALA A 73 -5.17 8.24 -5.85
C ALA A 73 -5.23 7.02 -6.78
N VAL A 74 -5.51 5.83 -6.25
CA VAL A 74 -5.52 4.58 -7.06
C VAL A 74 -6.43 4.71 -8.28
N ARG A 75 -7.57 5.40 -8.15
CA ARG A 75 -8.50 5.68 -9.25
C ARG A 75 -7.94 6.48 -10.41
N ASP A 76 -6.87 7.24 -10.17
CA ASP A 76 -6.24 8.13 -11.13
C ASP A 76 -4.92 7.53 -11.66
N MET A 77 -4.55 6.31 -11.22
CA MET A 77 -3.37 5.58 -11.69
C MET A 77 -3.69 4.79 -12.96
N SER A 78 -2.71 4.71 -13.85
CA SER A 78 -2.70 3.74 -14.96
C SER A 78 -2.44 2.31 -14.46
N HIS A 79 -2.62 1.33 -15.33
CA HIS A 79 -2.31 -0.08 -15.06
C HIS A 79 -0.94 -0.28 -14.39
N ASP A 80 0.13 0.18 -15.05
CA ASP A 80 1.51 -0.03 -14.56
C ASP A 80 1.78 0.75 -13.27
N GLU A 81 1.14 1.92 -13.10
CA GLU A 81 1.25 2.70 -11.87
C GLU A 81 0.60 1.96 -10.68
N ILE A 82 -0.51 1.24 -10.90
CA ILE A 82 -1.13 0.41 -9.85
C ILE A 82 -0.21 -0.74 -9.46
N ILE A 83 0.32 -1.47 -10.45
CA ILE A 83 1.22 -2.60 -10.22
C ILE A 83 2.47 -2.16 -9.45
N ASN A 84 3.12 -1.08 -9.89
CA ASN A 84 4.27 -0.52 -9.21
C ASN A 84 3.92 0.05 -7.82
N PHE A 85 2.73 0.61 -7.65
CA PHE A 85 2.28 1.06 -6.34
C PHE A 85 2.11 -0.12 -5.38
N MET A 86 1.51 -1.24 -5.80
CA MET A 86 1.27 -2.40 -4.94
C MET A 86 2.55 -2.91 -4.28
N VAL A 87 3.62 -3.07 -5.05
CA VAL A 87 4.91 -3.57 -4.51
C VAL A 87 5.59 -2.62 -3.52
N THR A 88 5.17 -1.36 -3.46
CA THR A 88 5.67 -0.39 -2.45
C THR A 88 4.88 -0.42 -1.13
N THR A 89 3.77 -1.16 -1.08
CA THR A 89 2.92 -1.27 0.13
C THR A 89 3.36 -2.44 1.00
N ASN A 90 2.97 -2.42 2.27
CA ASN A 90 3.18 -3.51 3.19
C ASN A 90 1.93 -4.43 3.24
N PRO A 91 2.06 -5.73 2.88
CA PRO A 91 0.94 -6.67 2.86
C PRO A 91 0.18 -6.81 4.19
N ASN A 92 0.87 -6.65 5.32
CA ASN A 92 0.30 -6.86 6.65
C ASN A 92 -0.38 -5.60 7.23
N SER A 93 0.17 -4.41 6.97
CA SER A 93 -0.37 -3.16 7.51
C SER A 93 -1.35 -2.47 6.57
N ASP A 94 -1.13 -2.51 5.26
CA ASP A 94 -1.85 -1.66 4.31
C ASP A 94 -3.05 -2.38 3.69
N TRP A 95 -3.09 -3.71 3.80
CA TRP A 95 -4.12 -4.58 3.25
C TRP A 95 -4.93 -5.27 4.34
N SER A 96 -6.17 -5.60 4.00
CA SER A 96 -7.05 -6.42 4.82
C SER A 96 -7.48 -7.66 4.04
N GLY A 97 -7.93 -8.70 4.74
CA GLY A 97 -8.22 -9.99 4.12
C GLY A 97 -9.53 -10.59 4.60
N VAL A 98 -10.20 -11.29 3.68
CA VAL A 98 -11.35 -12.12 3.97
C VAL A 98 -11.11 -13.48 3.31
N SER A 99 -11.19 -14.55 4.10
CA SER A 99 -11.05 -15.92 3.59
C SER A 99 -12.37 -16.65 3.75
N LYS A 100 -12.77 -17.36 2.70
CA LYS A 100 -13.93 -18.27 2.64
C LYS A 100 -13.42 -19.64 2.20
N ASN A 101 -14.25 -20.66 2.33
CA ASN A 101 -13.87 -22.04 1.97
C ASN A 101 -13.47 -22.19 0.49
N TRP A 102 -14.01 -21.35 -0.40
CA TRP A 102 -13.79 -21.42 -1.85
C TRP A 102 -12.93 -20.27 -2.40
N SER A 103 -12.52 -19.30 -1.56
CA SER A 103 -11.74 -18.16 -2.03
C SER A 103 -11.08 -17.39 -0.89
N SER A 104 -9.90 -16.83 -1.13
CA SER A 104 -9.30 -15.79 -0.30
C SER A 104 -9.19 -14.48 -1.06
N GLU A 105 -9.58 -13.39 -0.43
CA GLU A 105 -9.50 -12.03 -0.95
C GLU A 105 -8.59 -11.19 -0.05
N ARG A 106 -7.82 -10.29 -0.67
CA ARG A 106 -7.05 -9.24 -0.01
C ARG A 106 -7.35 -7.91 -0.69
N PHE A 107 -7.70 -6.89 0.07
CA PHE A 107 -8.03 -5.56 -0.48
C PHE A 107 -7.29 -4.45 0.25
N LEU A 108 -6.94 -3.40 -0.49
CA LEU A 108 -6.23 -2.24 0.06
C LEU A 108 -7.15 -1.48 1.02
N LYS A 109 -6.69 -1.18 2.25
CA LYS A 109 -7.50 -0.46 3.24
C LYS A 109 -7.88 0.95 2.79
N GLU A 110 -6.97 1.62 2.08
CA GLU A 110 -7.19 2.98 1.55
C GLU A 110 -8.24 3.01 0.43
N ASP A 111 -8.27 1.99 -0.44
CA ASP A 111 -9.22 1.88 -1.55
C ASP A 111 -9.57 0.40 -1.82
N PRO A 112 -10.64 -0.15 -1.19
CA PRO A 112 -11.01 -1.56 -1.31
C PRO A 112 -11.38 -2.02 -2.72
N ARG A 113 -11.51 -1.10 -3.68
CA ARG A 113 -11.72 -1.45 -5.09
C ARG A 113 -10.49 -2.12 -5.70
N LEU A 114 -9.29 -1.81 -5.19
CA LEU A 114 -8.06 -2.53 -5.50
C LEU A 114 -7.96 -3.77 -4.61
N ARG A 115 -7.95 -4.93 -5.24
CA ARG A 115 -7.98 -6.22 -4.53
C ARG A 115 -7.31 -7.33 -5.30
N MET A 116 -6.84 -8.32 -4.55
CA MET A 116 -6.35 -9.60 -5.02
C MET A 116 -7.37 -10.67 -4.64
N LEU A 117 -7.70 -11.54 -5.57
CA LEU A 117 -8.63 -12.65 -5.38
C LEU A 117 -7.96 -13.94 -5.82
N MET A 118 -7.92 -14.92 -4.93
CA MET A 118 -7.56 -16.29 -5.24
C MET A 118 -8.76 -17.18 -4.97
N ARG A 119 -9.19 -17.95 -5.97
CA ARG A 119 -10.29 -18.92 -5.85
C ARG A 119 -9.72 -20.34 -5.78
N TYR A 120 -10.38 -21.20 -5.03
CA TYR A 120 -9.99 -22.59 -4.82
C TYR A 120 -10.97 -23.59 -5.46
N ASP A 121 -12.02 -23.08 -6.11
CA ASP A 121 -12.93 -23.88 -6.93
C ASP A 121 -12.34 -24.09 -8.33
N GLU A 122 -13.05 -24.86 -9.16
CA GLU A 122 -12.62 -25.24 -10.51
C GLU A 122 -12.24 -24.03 -11.38
N ASP A 123 -12.91 -22.88 -11.20
CA ASP A 123 -12.61 -21.65 -11.95
C ASP A 123 -11.27 -21.00 -11.52
N GLY A 124 -10.86 -21.21 -10.27
CA GLY A 124 -9.65 -20.65 -9.69
C GLY A 124 -8.40 -21.50 -9.87
N VAL A 125 -8.59 -22.81 -10.08
CA VAL A 125 -7.49 -23.76 -10.31
C VAL A 125 -6.89 -23.51 -11.70
N GLN A 126 -5.63 -23.10 -11.74
CA GLN A 126 -4.86 -22.99 -12.97
C GLN A 126 -4.37 -24.37 -13.43
N THR A 127 -3.89 -25.20 -12.50
CA THR A 127 -3.44 -26.58 -12.77
C THR A 127 -3.51 -27.38 -11.47
N ASP A 128 -4.39 -28.38 -11.40
CA ASP A 128 -4.61 -29.20 -10.18
C ASP A 128 -3.38 -30.02 -9.78
N ASN A 129 -2.64 -30.54 -10.76
CA ASN A 129 -1.44 -31.33 -10.56
C ASN A 129 -0.23 -30.61 -11.18
N PHE A 130 0.21 -29.53 -10.53
CA PHE A 130 1.32 -28.72 -10.99
C PHE A 130 2.64 -29.49 -10.81
N VAL A 131 3.41 -29.62 -11.89
CA VAL A 131 4.66 -30.39 -11.89
C VAL A 131 5.83 -29.50 -12.26
N ASP A 132 6.74 -29.31 -11.30
CA ASP A 132 8.02 -28.63 -11.45
C ASP A 132 8.99 -29.07 -10.31
N PRO A 133 10.29 -29.32 -10.59
CA PRO A 133 11.29 -29.61 -9.56
C PRO A 133 11.25 -28.74 -8.31
N TRP A 134 11.01 -27.43 -8.40
CA TRP A 134 10.94 -26.58 -7.21
C TRP A 134 9.62 -26.74 -6.44
N ALA A 135 8.54 -27.11 -7.11
CA ALA A 135 7.19 -27.21 -6.55
C ALA A 135 6.92 -28.57 -5.87
N ASN A 136 7.54 -29.65 -6.35
CA ASN A 136 7.25 -31.01 -5.88
C ASN A 136 8.32 -31.61 -4.94
N LYS A 137 9.34 -30.85 -4.55
CA LYS A 137 10.46 -31.36 -3.74
C LYS A 137 10.20 -31.45 -2.23
N TRP A 138 9.02 -31.03 -1.78
CA TRP A 138 8.65 -30.95 -0.36
C TRP A 138 8.22 -32.31 0.19
N LEU A 139 7.92 -32.36 1.49
CA LEU A 139 7.46 -33.59 2.15
C LEU A 139 6.18 -34.12 1.46
N HIS A 140 5.25 -33.21 1.16
CA HIS A 140 4.08 -33.51 0.35
C HIS A 140 4.31 -33.00 -1.08
N PRO A 141 4.60 -33.89 -2.06
CA PRO A 141 5.01 -33.49 -3.39
C PRO A 141 3.86 -32.99 -4.26
N LYS A 142 2.60 -33.15 -3.84
CA LYS A 142 1.45 -32.63 -4.59
C LYS A 142 1.48 -31.10 -4.54
N ALA A 143 1.38 -30.47 -5.70
CA ALA A 143 1.29 -29.03 -5.83
C ALA A 143 0.12 -28.65 -6.76
N THR A 144 -0.51 -27.52 -6.47
CA THR A 144 -1.66 -27.02 -7.24
C THR A 144 -1.47 -25.55 -7.55
N GLY A 145 -1.54 -25.20 -8.83
CA GLY A 145 -1.49 -23.82 -9.29
C GLY A 145 -2.86 -23.15 -9.20
N TYR A 146 -2.90 -21.94 -8.64
CA TYR A 146 -4.08 -21.09 -8.55
C TYR A 146 -3.85 -19.75 -9.25
N TRP A 147 -4.92 -19.21 -9.82
CA TRP A 147 -4.94 -17.84 -10.28
C TRP A 147 -5.09 -16.88 -9.11
N CYS A 148 -4.14 -15.96 -8.97
CA CYS A 148 -4.25 -14.77 -8.14
C CYS A 148 -4.57 -13.58 -9.06
N ASP A 149 -5.85 -13.22 -9.10
CA ASP A 149 -6.36 -12.14 -9.92
C ASP A 149 -6.30 -10.81 -9.19
N ILE A 150 -5.70 -9.80 -9.83
CA ILE A 150 -5.66 -8.44 -9.32
C ILE A 150 -6.76 -7.65 -10.02
N TYR A 151 -7.71 -7.13 -9.25
CA TYR A 151 -8.81 -6.32 -9.75
C TYR A 151 -8.70 -4.88 -9.28
N TYR A 152 -9.10 -3.95 -10.16
CA TYR A 152 -9.50 -2.61 -9.76
C TYR A 152 -10.89 -2.29 -10.30
N ASP A 153 -11.81 -1.96 -9.39
CA ASP A 153 -13.19 -1.61 -9.73
C ASP A 153 -13.88 -2.64 -10.65
N ARG A 154 -13.64 -3.93 -10.37
CA ARG A 154 -14.13 -5.11 -11.12
C ARG A 154 -13.44 -5.38 -12.47
N ASN A 155 -12.53 -4.53 -12.91
CA ASN A 155 -11.70 -4.83 -14.08
C ASN A 155 -10.49 -5.66 -13.63
N LEU A 156 -10.25 -6.78 -14.31
CA LEU A 156 -9.01 -7.54 -14.15
C LEU A 156 -7.86 -6.69 -14.68
N ILE A 157 -6.92 -6.35 -13.80
CA ILE A 157 -5.71 -5.62 -14.13
C ILE A 157 -4.65 -6.62 -14.58
N GLU A 158 -4.35 -7.59 -13.74
CA GLU A 158 -3.22 -8.49 -13.90
C GLU A 158 -3.54 -9.84 -13.26
N ARG A 159 -2.90 -10.89 -13.76
CA ARG A 159 -3.11 -12.26 -13.29
C ARG A 159 -1.78 -12.93 -13.01
N VAL A 160 -1.60 -13.36 -11.77
CA VAL A 160 -0.40 -14.04 -11.28
C VAL A 160 -0.72 -15.49 -10.98
N ILE A 161 0.23 -16.40 -11.21
CA ILE A 161 0.13 -17.79 -10.77
C ILE A 161 0.81 -17.93 -9.42
N LEU A 162 0.05 -18.42 -8.43
CA LEU A 162 0.57 -18.84 -7.15
C LEU A 162 0.37 -20.35 -7.01
N VAL A 163 1.42 -21.07 -6.64
CA VAL A 163 1.40 -22.53 -6.51
C VAL A 163 1.35 -22.88 -5.04
N SER A 164 0.27 -23.53 -4.64
CA SER A 164 0.15 -24.16 -3.34
C SER A 164 1.08 -25.37 -3.29
N VAL A 165 2.00 -25.37 -2.34
CA VAL A 165 2.99 -26.44 -2.15
C VAL A 165 2.89 -27.03 -0.75
N ASP A 166 3.39 -28.25 -0.60
CA ASP A 166 3.52 -28.94 0.69
C ASP A 166 2.19 -28.99 1.46
N ASP A 167 1.14 -29.48 0.77
CA ASP A 167 -0.23 -29.60 1.28
C ASP A 167 -0.85 -28.27 1.77
N GLY A 168 -0.51 -27.18 1.09
CA GLY A 168 -1.05 -25.84 1.41
C GLY A 168 -0.29 -25.08 2.49
N ALA A 169 0.89 -25.56 2.88
CA ALA A 169 1.74 -24.86 3.84
C ALA A 169 2.25 -23.50 3.34
N CYS A 170 2.38 -23.33 2.02
CA CYS A 170 2.81 -22.08 1.39
C CYS A 170 2.24 -21.92 -0.02
N TYR A 171 2.04 -20.66 -0.43
CA TYR A 171 1.80 -20.28 -1.82
C TYR A 171 3.08 -19.68 -2.39
N LEU A 172 3.75 -20.40 -3.28
CA LEU A 172 4.95 -19.94 -3.96
C LEU A 172 4.61 -19.27 -5.30
N PRO A 173 5.20 -18.10 -5.60
CA PRO A 173 5.04 -17.49 -6.91
C PRO A 173 5.81 -18.26 -7.98
N THR A 174 5.30 -18.27 -9.22
CA THR A 174 6.06 -18.84 -10.35
C THR A 174 7.20 -17.90 -10.79
N PRO A 175 8.41 -18.43 -11.01
CA PRO A 175 9.50 -17.65 -11.58
C PRO A 175 9.29 -17.38 -13.09
N VAL A 176 10.09 -16.47 -13.65
CA VAL A 176 10.17 -16.26 -15.10
C VAL A 176 10.67 -17.54 -15.75
N PHE A 177 10.09 -17.90 -16.90
CA PHE A 177 10.38 -19.12 -17.65
C PHE A 177 11.88 -19.37 -17.80
N GLU A 178 12.32 -20.61 -17.54
CA GLU A 178 13.73 -21.03 -17.57
C GLU A 178 14.68 -20.19 -16.69
N SER A 179 14.16 -19.62 -15.60
CA SER A 179 14.96 -18.88 -14.61
C SER A 179 14.48 -19.16 -13.18
N ASN A 180 15.26 -18.69 -12.21
CA ASN A 180 14.85 -18.67 -10.80
C ASN A 180 14.40 -17.26 -10.35
N ILE A 181 14.23 -16.32 -11.28
CA ILE A 181 13.89 -14.94 -10.98
C ILE A 181 12.39 -14.81 -10.84
N VAL A 182 11.93 -14.28 -9.72
CA VAL A 182 10.52 -13.99 -9.46
C VAL A 182 10.30 -12.49 -9.51
N LYS A 183 9.35 -12.04 -10.34
CA LYS A 183 8.92 -10.64 -10.40
C LYS A 183 8.44 -10.15 -9.03
N GLU A 184 8.75 -8.91 -8.69
CA GLU A 184 8.41 -8.37 -7.37
C GLU A 184 6.89 -8.38 -7.11
N LEU A 185 6.07 -8.15 -8.14
CA LEU A 185 4.61 -8.27 -8.02
C LEU A 185 4.18 -9.70 -7.60
N ASN A 186 4.79 -10.73 -8.19
CA ASN A 186 4.42 -12.11 -7.87
C ASN A 186 4.79 -12.44 -6.43
N TYR A 187 5.97 -11.99 -5.99
CA TYR A 187 6.40 -12.10 -4.60
C TYR A 187 5.44 -11.38 -3.66
N PHE A 188 5.05 -10.15 -3.98
CA PHE A 188 4.09 -9.36 -3.21
C PHE A 188 2.72 -10.05 -3.08
N CYS A 189 2.20 -10.62 -4.17
CA CYS A 189 0.96 -11.40 -4.15
C CYS A 189 1.09 -12.62 -3.22
N ALA A 190 2.16 -13.41 -3.34
CA ALA A 190 2.42 -14.54 -2.46
C ALA A 190 2.47 -14.11 -0.98
N SER A 191 3.19 -13.02 -0.68
CA SER A 191 3.32 -12.48 0.67
C SER A 191 1.98 -12.04 1.26
N SER A 192 1.08 -11.53 0.42
CA SER A 192 -0.26 -11.12 0.84
C SER A 192 -1.15 -12.29 1.26
N PHE A 193 -0.84 -13.52 0.84
CA PHE A 193 -1.57 -14.74 1.23
C PHE A 193 -0.80 -15.62 2.22
N ASP A 194 0.38 -15.20 2.67
CA ASP A 194 1.21 -15.94 3.63
C ASP A 194 0.74 -15.76 5.08
N ASN A 195 -0.28 -16.52 5.48
CA ASN A 195 -0.83 -16.44 6.84
C ASN A 195 0.04 -17.16 7.88
N LEU A 196 0.94 -18.05 7.44
CA LEU A 196 1.80 -18.86 8.31
C LEU A 196 3.22 -18.27 8.46
N ASN A 197 3.49 -17.16 7.78
CA ASN A 197 4.80 -16.50 7.76
C ASN A 197 5.93 -17.44 7.32
N ASN A 198 5.64 -18.27 6.33
CA ASN A 198 6.53 -19.32 5.82
C ASN A 198 7.13 -18.97 4.46
N LEU A 199 6.64 -17.93 3.77
CA LEU A 199 7.01 -17.62 2.40
C LEU A 199 8.51 -17.45 2.22
N ASP A 200 9.17 -16.63 3.04
CA ASP A 200 10.62 -16.38 2.90
C ASP A 200 11.44 -17.68 2.99
N ARG A 201 11.02 -18.62 3.85
CA ARG A 201 11.66 -19.93 3.99
C ARG A 201 11.46 -20.77 2.73
N TYR A 202 10.21 -20.99 2.30
CA TYR A 202 9.95 -21.79 1.09
C TYR A 202 10.55 -21.14 -0.16
N PHE A 203 10.54 -19.81 -0.26
CA PHE A 203 11.07 -19.06 -1.39
C PHE A 203 12.59 -19.23 -1.51
N SER A 204 13.32 -19.10 -0.40
CA SER A 204 14.77 -19.34 -0.37
C SER A 204 15.13 -20.80 -0.59
N GLU A 205 14.41 -21.74 0.05
CA GLU A 205 14.60 -23.17 -0.16
C GLU A 205 14.30 -23.58 -1.60
N ALA A 206 13.29 -22.99 -2.26
CA ALA A 206 12.98 -23.16 -3.68
C ALA A 206 14.13 -22.73 -4.61
N GLY A 207 15.06 -21.90 -4.12
CA GLY A 207 16.18 -21.36 -4.89
C GLY A 207 15.82 -20.12 -5.69
N PHE A 208 14.73 -19.44 -5.34
CA PHE A 208 14.25 -18.25 -6.04
C PHE A 208 15.02 -16.98 -5.64
N ILE A 209 15.07 -16.05 -6.59
CA ILE A 209 15.71 -14.74 -6.46
C ILE A 209 14.65 -13.70 -6.80
N ARG A 210 14.48 -12.69 -5.94
CA ARG A 210 13.58 -11.57 -6.25
C ARG A 210 14.20 -10.70 -7.34
N GLU A 211 13.38 -10.24 -8.28
CA GLU A 211 13.77 -9.27 -9.28
C GLU A 211 14.25 -7.98 -8.61
N SER A 212 15.47 -7.55 -8.95
CA SER A 212 16.03 -6.28 -8.45
C SER A 212 15.21 -5.13 -9.03
N VAL A 213 14.56 -4.35 -8.17
CA VAL A 213 13.91 -3.08 -8.54
C VAL A 213 14.95 -1.98 -8.77
#